data_AF-A0A2R6EXW1-F1
#
_entry.id   AF-A0A2R6EXW1-F1
#
_cell.length_a   1.000
_cell.length_b   1.000
_cell.length_c   1.000
_cell.angle_alpha   90.00
_cell.angle_beta   90.00
_cell.angle_gamma   90.00
#
_symmetry.space_group_name_H-M   'P 1'
#
loop_
_entity.id
_entity.type
_entity.pdbx_description
1 polymer ?
#
loop_
_entity_poly.entity_id
_entity_poly.type
_entity_poly.pdbx_seq_one_letter_code
_entity_poly.pdbx_strand_id
1 'polypeptide(L)' 'MSNFEVRSHDGSGRVGELTVPRADLTVETPALLPVVNPHVQGVPPSDLADRFGAQILIT' A
#
# COMPACT_ATOMS: atom_id res chain seq x y z
N MET A 1 15.47 2.76 -7.85
CA MET A 1 14.53 3.86 -8.21
C MET A 1 13.13 3.37 -7.94
N SER A 2 12.26 4.15 -7.30
CA SER A 2 10.82 3.83 -7.29
C SER A 2 10.27 4.02 -8.70
N ASN A 3 9.45 3.08 -9.20
CA ASN A 3 8.78 3.19 -10.50
C ASN A 3 7.26 3.15 -10.30
N PHE A 4 6.52 3.85 -11.16
CA PHE A 4 5.07 3.80 -11.21
C PHE A 4 4.58 3.62 -12.64
N GLU A 5 3.81 2.58 -12.89
CA GLU A 5 3.28 2.25 -14.22
C GLU A 5 1.75 2.18 -14.20
N VAL A 6 1.08 2.80 -15.17
CA VAL A 6 -0.38 2.76 -15.28
C VAL A 6 -0.82 1.52 -16.05
N ARG A 7 -1.80 0.79 -15.50
CA ARG A 7 -2.35 -0.45 -16.08
C ARG A 7 -3.71 -0.22 -16.74
N SER A 8 -4.57 0.59 -16.13
CA SER A 8 -5.86 0.96 -16.68
C SER A 8 -6.32 2.33 -16.19
N HIS A 9 -7.27 2.93 -16.89
CA HIS A 9 -7.80 4.26 -16.59
C HIS A 9 -9.29 4.35 -16.86
N ASP A 10 -9.99 5.12 -16.03
CA ASP A 10 -11.36 5.58 -16.28
C ASP A 10 -11.48 7.05 -15.81
N GLY A 11 -11.89 7.92 -16.73
CA GLY A 11 -11.78 9.38 -16.57
C GLY A 11 -10.34 9.82 -16.24
N SER A 12 -10.17 10.50 -15.11
CA SER A 12 -8.84 10.91 -14.59
C SER A 12 -8.29 9.95 -13.53
N GLY A 13 -9.04 8.89 -13.18
CA GLY A 13 -8.59 7.84 -12.28
C GLY A 13 -7.67 6.85 -13.00
N ARG A 14 -6.75 6.24 -12.23
CA ARG A 14 -5.80 5.26 -12.75
C ARG A 14 -5.58 4.12 -11.78
N VAL A 15 -5.60 2.91 -12.32
CA VAL A 15 -5.04 1.73 -11.67
C VAL A 15 -3.59 1.60 -12.13
N GLY A 16 -2.67 1.40 -11.21
CA GLY A 16 -1.25 1.34 -11.55
C GLY A 16 -0.42 0.56 -10.55
N GLU A 17 0.75 0.13 -10.98
CA GLU A 17 1.70 -0.63 -10.18
C GLU A 17 2.80 0.30 -9.65
N LEU A 18 2.95 0.36 -8.33
CA LEU A 18 4.00 1.10 -7.64
C LEU A 18 5.06 0.12 -7.13
N THR A 19 6.25 0.15 -7.74
CA THR A 19 7.40 -0.61 -7.24
C THR A 19 7.98 0.08 -6.00
N VAL A 20 8.17 -0.68 -4.92
CA VAL A 20 8.74 -0.26 -3.65
C VAL A 20 10.08 -0.99 -3.44
N PRO A 21 11.22 -0.46 -3.94
CA PRO A 21 12.48 -1.20 -3.99
C PRO A 21 13.00 -1.62 -2.62
N ARG A 22 12.76 -0.81 -1.58
CA ARG A 22 13.19 -1.11 -0.20
C ARG A 22 12.56 -2.37 0.40
N ALA A 23 11.46 -2.84 -0.19
CA ALA A 23 10.70 -3.99 0.30
C ALA A 23 10.61 -5.10 -0.77
N ASP A 24 11.30 -4.94 -1.90
CA ASP A 24 11.24 -5.85 -3.06
C ASP A 24 9.80 -6.27 -3.43
N LEU A 25 8.90 -5.29 -3.43
CA LEU A 25 7.46 -5.47 -3.60
C LEU A 25 6.93 -4.48 -4.64
N THR A 26 5.91 -4.90 -5.38
CA THR A 26 5.05 -4.02 -6.18
C THR A 26 3.64 -4.00 -5.59
N VAL A 27 3.06 -2.80 -5.48
CA VAL A 27 1.72 -2.59 -4.91
C VAL A 27 0.80 -2.02 -5.99
N GLU A 28 -0.42 -2.55 -6.07
CA GLU A 28 -1.45 -2.02 -6.95
C GLU A 28 -2.08 -0.77 -6.32
N THR A 29 -2.28 0.26 -7.14
CA THR A 29 -2.95 1.51 -6.79
C THR A 29 -4.30 1.57 -7.51
N PRO A 30 -5.32 2.24 -6.95
CA PRO A 30 -5.31 3.00 -5.70
C PRO A 30 -5.21 2.10 -4.45
N ALA A 31 -4.33 2.48 -3.52
CA ALA A 31 -4.11 1.75 -2.26
C ALA A 31 -4.39 2.65 -1.06
N LEU A 32 -4.92 2.06 0.02
CA LEU A 32 -5.04 2.72 1.32
C LEU A 32 -3.84 2.35 2.20
N LEU A 33 -3.30 3.33 2.92
CA LEU A 33 -2.19 3.14 3.85
C LEU A 33 -2.72 3.38 5.27
N PRO A 34 -3.02 2.31 6.04
CA PRO A 34 -3.40 2.46 7.43
C PRO A 34 -2.29 3.14 8.23
N VAL A 35 -2.69 4.05 9.12
CA VAL A 35 -1.78 4.70 10.06
C VAL A 35 -1.58 3.78 11.27
N VAL A 36 -0.33 3.48 11.60
CA VAL A 36 0.05 2.70 12.79
C VAL A 36 0.71 3.63 13.78
N ASN A 37 0.05 3.92 14.90
CA ASN A 37 0.71 4.59 16.02
C ASN A 37 1.55 3.56 16.80
N PRO A 38 2.89 3.71 16.88
CA PRO A 38 3.74 2.75 17.57
C PRO A 38 3.55 2.74 19.10
N HIS A 39 2.98 3.79 19.68
CA HIS A 39 2.71 3.88 21.12
C HIS A 39 1.36 3.30 21.52
N VAL A 40 0.39 3.29 20.60
CA VAL A 40 -0.97 2.82 20.86
C VAL A 40 -1.50 2.11 19.61
N GLN A 41 -1.42 0.78 19.61
CA GLN A 41 -1.87 -0.05 18.49
C GLN A 41 -3.29 -0.58 18.76
N GLY A 42 -4.30 0.04 18.14
CA GLY A 42 -5.69 -0.44 18.21
C GLY A 42 -5.93 -1.73 17.43
N VAL A 43 -5.17 -1.94 16.35
CA VAL A 43 -5.11 -3.18 15.56
C VAL A 43 -3.62 -3.51 15.33
N PRO A 44 -3.17 -4.75 15.56
CA PRO A 44 -1.78 -5.13 15.29
C PRO A 44 -1.40 -4.95 13.82
N PRO A 45 -0.17 -4.48 13.48
CA PRO A 45 0.25 -4.32 12.08
C PRO A 45 0.23 -5.62 11.27
N SER A 46 0.48 -6.77 11.89
CA SER A 46 0.37 -8.08 11.26
C SER A 46 -1.05 -8.36 10.77
N ASP A 47 -2.06 -8.02 11.58
CA ASP A 47 -3.47 -8.24 11.22
C ASP A 47 -3.88 -7.36 10.03
N LEU A 48 -3.33 -6.14 9.94
CA LEU A 48 -3.54 -5.27 8.78
C LEU A 48 -3.09 -5.95 7.49
N ALA A 49 -1.96 -6.67 7.51
CA ALA A 49 -1.49 -7.44 6.35
C ALA A 49 -2.30 -8.74 6.16
N ASP A 50 -2.34 -9.60 7.17
CA ASP A 50 -2.80 -10.99 7.05
C ASP A 50 -4.33 -11.10 6.92
N ARG A 51 -5.07 -10.23 7.63
CA ARG A 51 -6.53 -10.28 7.70
C ARG A 51 -7.20 -9.24 6.81
N PHE A 52 -6.59 -8.07 6.65
CA PHE A 52 -7.18 -6.97 5.89
C PHE A 52 -6.50 -6.72 4.54
N GLY A 53 -5.41 -7.43 4.22
CA GLY A 53 -4.75 -7.36 2.92
C GLY A 53 -3.99 -6.06 2.66
N ALA A 54 -3.65 -5.29 3.70
CA ALA A 54 -2.88 -4.05 3.55
C ALA A 54 -1.45 -4.37 3.11
N GLN A 55 -1.09 -3.94 1.90
CA GLN A 55 0.25 -4.16 1.33
C GLN A 55 1.29 -3.13 1.80
N ILE A 56 0.82 -1.97 2.27
CA ILE A 56 1.62 -0.83 2.73
C ILE A 56 0.92 -0.13 3.90
N LEU A 57 1.72 0.49 4.77
CA LEU A 57 1.27 1.24 5.94
C LEU A 57 2.14 2.49 6.12
N ILE A 58 1.69 3.38 6.99
CA ILE A 58 2.46 4.54 7.43
C ILE A 58 2.46 4.60 8.96
N THR A 59 3.56 5.06 9.55
CA THR A 59 3.77 5.15 11.00
C THR A 59 3.90 6.61 11.40
#